data_AF-A0A6S7ECD9-F1
#
_entry.id   AF-A0A6S7ECD9-F1
#
_cell.length_a   1.000
_cell.length_b   1.000
_cell.length_c   1.000
_cell.angle_alpha   90.00
_cell.angle_beta   90.00
_cell.angle_gamma   90.00
#
_symmetry.space_group_name_H-M   'P 1'
#
loop_
_entity.id
_entity.type
_entity.pdbx_description
1 polymer ?
#
loop_
_entity_poly.entity_id
_entity_poly.type
_entity_poly.pdbx_seq_one_letter_code
_entity_poly.pdbx_strand_id
1 'polypeptide(L)' 'MAAPHQAVAAPHGNAGASSLALAVRELLALQGIAASEAQAHGVAKTLIRLAPPPEPRP' A
#
# COMPACT_ATOMS: atom_id res chain seq x y z
N MET A 1 27.95 14.66 22.06
CA MET A 1 27.86 13.74 20.91
C MET A 1 26.83 12.67 21.24
N ALA A 2 25.63 12.78 20.67
CA ALA A 2 24.62 11.72 20.47
C ALA A 2 23.32 12.43 20.00
N ALA A 3 23.15 12.57 18.69
CA ALA A 3 21.86 12.93 18.11
C ALA A 3 21.05 11.63 17.95
N PRO A 4 19.82 11.51 18.49
CA PRO A 4 19.01 10.35 18.19
C PRO A 4 18.53 10.45 16.75
N HIS A 5 18.60 9.32 16.07
CA HIS A 5 18.24 9.11 14.68
C HIS A 5 16.85 9.67 14.40
N GLN A 6 16.77 10.77 13.64
CA GLN A 6 15.52 11.10 12.94
C GLN A 6 15.34 10.06 11.85
N ALA A 7 14.63 8.98 12.20
CA ALA A 7 14.02 8.10 11.22
C ALA A 7 13.15 8.97 10.32
N VAL A 8 13.56 9.04 9.07
CA VAL A 8 12.90 9.75 7.98
C VAL A 8 11.41 9.41 8.02
N ALA A 9 10.57 10.37 8.37
CA ALA A 9 9.15 10.30 8.09
C ALA A 9 9.01 10.38 6.56
N ALA A 10 9.16 9.23 5.89
CA ALA A 10 8.87 9.14 4.48
C ALA A 10 7.38 9.48 4.30
N PRO A 11 6.98 10.13 3.20
CA PRO A 11 5.62 10.55 2.97
C PRO A 11 4.73 9.31 2.70
N HIS A 12 4.33 8.62 3.76
CA HIS A 12 3.57 7.37 3.72
C HIS A 12 2.06 7.59 3.50
N GLY A 13 1.66 8.70 2.87
CA GLY A 13 0.25 8.95 2.56
C GLY A 13 -0.24 8.21 1.31
N ASN A 14 0.65 8.01 0.32
CA ASN A 14 0.30 7.40 -0.97
C ASN A 14 1.22 6.24 -1.38
N ALA A 15 2.46 6.18 -0.87
CA ALA A 15 3.42 5.15 -1.27
C ALA A 15 2.93 3.73 -0.97
N GLY A 16 2.30 3.52 0.21
CA GLY A 16 1.75 2.20 0.58
C GLY A 16 0.55 1.78 -0.27
N ALA A 17 -0.31 2.73 -0.66
CA ALA A 17 -1.45 2.47 -1.53
C ALA A 17 -1.00 2.12 -2.97
N SER A 18 0.03 2.79 -3.47
CA SER A 18 0.63 2.48 -4.77
C SER A 18 1.33 1.11 -4.79
N SER A 19 2.05 0.75 -3.72
CA SER A 19 2.63 -0.60 -3.57
C SER A 19 1.57 -1.70 -3.47
N LEU A 20 0.49 -1.46 -2.74
CA LEU A 20 -0.63 -2.42 -2.62
C LEU A 20 -1.37 -2.58 -3.96
N ALA A 21 -1.59 -1.50 -4.70
CA ALA A 21 -2.23 -1.56 -6.01
C ALA A 21 -1.41 -2.37 -7.03
N LEU A 22 -0.07 -2.25 -7.00
CA LEU A 22 0.80 -3.08 -7.82
C LEU A 22 0.64 -4.57 -7.48
N ALA A 23 0.71 -4.93 -6.19
CA ALA A 23 0.54 -6.31 -5.72
C ALA A 23 -0.84 -6.88 -6.09
N VAL A 24 -1.90 -6.08 -6.00
CA VAL A 24 -3.25 -6.47 -6.47
C VAL A 24 -3.25 -6.77 -7.96
N ARG A 25 -2.61 -5.92 -8.77
CA ARG A 25 -2.56 -6.12 -10.22
C ARG A 25 -1.78 -7.37 -10.61
N GLU A 26 -0.66 -7.64 -9.94
CA GLU A 26 0.12 -8.86 -10.13
C GLU A 26 -0.65 -10.12 -9.73
N LEU A 27 -1.35 -10.08 -8.59
CA LEU A 27 -2.21 -11.18 -8.16
C LEU A 27 -3.31 -11.49 -9.20
N LEU A 28 -3.98 -10.45 -9.71
CA LEU A 28 -5.01 -10.60 -10.74
C LEU A 28 -4.42 -11.19 -12.04
N ALA A 29 -3.23 -10.73 -12.44
CA ALA A 29 -2.54 -11.27 -13.61
C ALA A 29 -2.19 -12.77 -13.45
N LEU A 30 -1.76 -13.20 -12.26
CA LEU A 30 -1.51 -14.62 -11.97
C LEU A 30 -2.77 -15.48 -12.07
N GLN A 31 -3.95 -14.89 -11.88
CA GLN A 31 -5.25 -15.55 -12.08
C GLN A 31 -5.79 -15.41 -13.51
N GLY A 32 -5.02 -14.81 -14.43
CA GLY A 32 -5.45 -14.55 -15.81
C GLY A 32 -6.47 -13.41 -15.94
N ILE A 33 -6.61 -12.56 -14.91
CA ILE A 33 -7.54 -11.44 -14.90
C ILE A 33 -6.80 -10.16 -15.30
N ALA A 34 -7.15 -9.62 -16.47
CA ALA A 34 -6.64 -8.32 -16.90
C ALA A 34 -7.31 -7.20 -16.09
N ALA A 35 -6.51 -6.38 -15.42
CA ALA A 35 -6.98 -5.22 -14.66
C ALA A 35 -6.16 -3.98 -15.00
N SER A 36 -6.87 -2.87 -15.23
CA SER A 36 -6.26 -1.55 -15.39
C SER A 36 -5.68 -1.04 -14.06
N GLU A 37 -4.78 -0.08 -14.15
CA GLU A 37 -4.18 0.56 -12.99
C GLU A 37 -5.23 1.19 -12.06
N ALA A 38 -6.24 1.86 -12.63
CA ALA A 38 -7.34 2.45 -11.86
C ALA A 38 -8.16 1.42 -11.09
N GLN A 39 -8.42 0.25 -11.69
CA GLN A 39 -9.12 -0.86 -11.02
C GLN A 39 -8.29 -1.42 -9.87
N ALA A 40 -7.00 -1.66 -10.08
CA ALA A 40 -6.10 -2.15 -9.04
C ALA A 40 -6.00 -1.16 -7.86
N HIS A 41 -5.95 0.14 -8.15
CA HIS A 41 -5.95 1.19 -7.13
C HIS A 41 -7.28 1.27 -6.35
N GLY A 42 -8.41 1.10 -7.05
CA GLY A 42 -9.74 1.04 -6.42
C GLY A 42 -9.92 -0.17 -5.49
N VAL A 43 -9.39 -1.32 -5.87
CA VAL A 43 -9.37 -2.53 -5.04
C VAL A 43 -8.47 -2.32 -3.83
N ALA A 44 -7.23 -1.84 -4.02
CA ALA A 44 -6.31 -1.54 -2.93
C ALA A 44 -6.93 -0.59 -1.89
N LYS A 45 -7.58 0.50 -2.34
CA LYS A 45 -8.32 1.42 -1.45
C LYS A 45 -9.44 0.72 -0.69
N THR A 46 -10.18 -0.17 -1.35
CA THR A 46 -11.27 -0.92 -0.71
C THR A 46 -10.73 -1.90 0.33
N LEU A 47 -9.64 -2.59 0.07
CA LEU A 47 -8.98 -3.49 1.02
C LEU A 47 -8.52 -2.75 2.27
N ILE A 48 -7.89 -1.58 2.12
CA ILE A 48 -7.48 -0.72 3.25
C ILE A 48 -8.69 -0.31 4.11
N ARG A 49 -9.84 -0.02 3.51
CA ARG A 49 -11.05 0.31 4.27
C ARG A 49 -11.63 -0.88 5.04
N LEU A 50 -11.58 -2.07 4.44
CA LEU A 50 -12.18 -3.28 5.02
C LEU A 50 -11.30 -3.89 6.10
N ALA A 51 -9.98 -3.83 5.93
CA ALA A 51 -8.97 -4.33 6.84
C ALA A 51 -7.89 -3.27 7.00
N PRO A 52 -8.14 -2.20 7.78
CA PRO A 52 -7.13 -1.18 8.02
C PRO A 52 -5.88 -1.82 8.64
N PRO A 53 -4.67 -1.39 8.21
CA PRO A 53 -3.44 -1.95 8.74
C PRO A 53 -3.37 -1.73 10.26
N PRO A 54 -2.81 -2.70 11.01
CA PRO A 54 -2.65 -2.54 12.45
C PRO A 54 -1.83 -1.28 12.73
N GLU A 55 -2.32 -0.45 13.65
CA GLU A 55 -1.61 0.78 14.00
C GLU A 55 -0.21 0.44 14.55
N PRO A 56 0.83 1.19 14.16
CA PRO A 56 2.15 1.02 14.72
C PRO A 56 2.07 1.26 16.23
N ARG A 57 2.39 0.23 17.03
CA ARG A 57 2.48 0.37 18.49
C ARG A 57 3.61 1.37 18.82
N PRO A 58 3.37 2.30 19.76
CA PRO A 58 4.37 3.26 20.21
C PRO A 58 5.54 2.59 20.93
#